data_AF-A0A924YNC7-F1
#
_entry.id   AF-A0A924YNC7-F1
#
_cell.length_a   1.000
_cell.length_b   1.000
_cell.length_c   1.000
_cell.angle_alpha   90.00
_cell.angle_beta   90.00
_cell.angle_gamma   90.00
#
_symmetry.space_group_name_H-M   'P 1'
#
loop_
_entity.id
_entity.type
_entity.pdbx_description
1 polymer ?
#
loop_
_entity_poly.entity_id
_entity_poly.type
_entity_poly.pdbx_seq_one_letter_code
_entity_poly.pdbx_strand_id
1 'polypeptide(L)'
;MVARCLLAMTCFLAVSSRLEAADKEAGTIARSEVVETKLTPIAKTLGKPGPSDWLANHREAGQTFAQYVQANPVRKSERLKTMYLCLIGDFTPDQERVLKLTMEYLGLVYTVPVKVHRRLSLDKIPDEARRTHPSWGDKQILTTYVLDRVLAPERPEDALAYLAFTSSDLWPGEKWNFVFGQAKLRERLGVWSIYRNGDPSKDEDAFRLCLRRTLKTAAHETGHILTIQHCTAFQCGMNGSNNRPESDSQPLHFCPVCLRKVCWNLRVEPVEYLTSLEKFCRREMLTDEADWYRDAVKLLQQ
;
A
#
# COMPACT_ATOMS: atom_id res chain seq x y z
N MET A 1 24.50 -1.32 -50.60
CA MET A 1 25.36 -0.77 -49.54
C MET A 1 24.57 -0.02 -48.45
N VAL A 2 23.48 0.68 -48.81
CA VAL A 2 22.66 1.49 -47.87
C VAL A 2 21.91 0.69 -46.79
N ALA A 3 21.40 -0.52 -47.12
CA ALA A 3 20.63 -1.35 -46.18
C ALA A 3 21.47 -1.93 -45.01
N ARG A 4 22.78 -2.14 -45.19
CA ARG A 4 23.68 -2.62 -44.13
C ARG A 4 24.04 -1.52 -43.11
N CYS A 5 24.10 -0.25 -43.54
CA CYS A 5 24.33 0.87 -42.63
C CYS A 5 23.12 1.13 -41.72
N LEU A 6 21.90 1.03 -42.24
CA LEU A 6 20.67 1.22 -41.46
C LEU A 6 20.53 0.18 -40.33
N LEU A 7 20.79 -1.10 -40.61
CA LEU A 7 20.73 -2.17 -39.62
C LEU A 7 21.76 -1.99 -38.49
N ALA A 8 22.99 -1.60 -38.84
CA ALA A 8 24.06 -1.36 -37.89
C ALA A 8 23.74 -0.16 -36.98
N MET A 9 23.19 0.92 -37.53
CA MET A 9 22.82 2.12 -36.77
C MET A 9 21.67 1.85 -35.79
N THR A 10 20.67 1.05 -36.20
CA THR A 10 19.59 0.62 -35.30
C THR A 10 20.07 -0.31 -34.18
N CYS A 11 21.02 -1.21 -34.45
CA CYS A 11 21.62 -2.06 -33.42
C CYS A 11 22.46 -1.24 -32.42
N PHE A 12 23.26 -0.28 -32.90
CA PHE A 12 24.06 0.59 -32.03
C PHE A 12 23.18 1.46 -31.11
N LEU A 13 22.12 2.07 -31.64
CA LEU A 13 21.17 2.86 -30.85
C LEU A 13 20.44 2.01 -29.80
N ALA A 14 20.05 0.78 -30.14
CA ALA A 14 19.40 -0.14 -29.21
C ALA A 14 20.34 -0.68 -28.12
N VAL A 15 21.64 -0.83 -28.41
CA VAL A 15 22.65 -1.22 -27.41
C VAL A 15 22.97 -0.05 -26.48
N SER A 16 23.13 1.16 -27.03
CA SER A 16 23.34 2.39 -26.26
C SER A 16 22.17 2.69 -25.31
N SER A 17 20.92 2.57 -25.77
CA SER A 17 19.75 2.80 -24.91
C SER A 17 19.61 1.75 -23.80
N ARG A 18 20.02 0.51 -24.05
CA ARG A 18 20.05 -0.56 -23.03
C ARG A 18 21.14 -0.33 -21.99
N LEU A 19 22.32 0.15 -22.40
CA LEU A 19 23.41 0.51 -21.49
C LEU A 19 23.00 1.68 -20.59
N GLU A 20 22.42 2.74 -21.15
CA GLU A 20 21.91 3.87 -20.36
C GLU A 20 20.80 3.46 -19.38
N ALA A 21 19.90 2.56 -19.78
CA ALA A 21 18.87 2.03 -18.91
C ALA A 21 19.46 1.19 -17.78
N ALA A 22 20.50 0.39 -18.07
CA ALA A 22 21.21 -0.41 -17.07
C ALA A 22 21.95 0.47 -16.06
N ASP A 23 22.62 1.54 -16.51
CA ASP A 23 23.32 2.48 -15.63
C ASP A 23 22.34 3.24 -14.72
N LYS A 24 21.21 3.68 -15.26
CA LYS A 24 20.13 4.30 -14.46
C LYS A 24 19.57 3.34 -13.42
N GLU A 25 19.41 2.07 -13.78
CA GLU A 25 18.91 1.04 -12.87
C GLU A 25 19.93 0.74 -11.76
N ALA A 26 21.21 0.58 -12.10
CA ALA A 26 22.30 0.41 -11.14
C ALA A 26 22.41 1.60 -10.18
N GLY A 27 22.32 2.84 -10.69
CA GLY A 27 22.29 4.04 -9.85
C GLY A 27 21.05 4.12 -8.95
N THR A 28 19.92 3.54 -9.36
CA THR A 28 18.71 3.48 -8.52
C THR A 28 18.84 2.43 -7.42
N ILE A 29 19.44 1.28 -7.73
CA ILE A 29 19.77 0.23 -6.74
C ILE A 29 20.71 0.78 -5.67
N ALA A 30 21.82 1.39 -6.08
CA ALA A 30 22.82 1.94 -5.15
C ALA A 30 22.22 3.02 -4.23
N ARG A 31 21.42 3.95 -4.77
CA ARG A 31 20.72 4.97 -3.96
C ARG A 31 19.74 4.35 -2.97
N SER A 32 19.02 3.31 -3.37
CA SER A 32 18.08 2.62 -2.49
C SER A 32 18.78 1.83 -1.38
N GLU A 33 19.99 1.33 -1.61
CA GLU A 33 20.78 0.58 -0.62
C GLU A 33 21.16 1.46 0.58
N VAL A 34 21.52 2.72 0.32
CA VAL A 34 21.81 3.71 1.39
C VAL A 34 20.64 3.82 2.38
N VAL A 35 19.40 3.72 1.90
CA VAL A 35 18.20 3.75 2.74
C VAL A 35 18.18 2.59 3.74
N GLU A 36 18.41 1.37 3.27
CA GLU A 36 18.41 0.20 4.14
C GLU A 36 19.57 0.26 5.13
N THR A 37 20.79 0.54 4.65
CA THR A 37 22.00 0.56 5.47
C THR A 37 21.95 1.63 6.56
N LYS A 38 21.61 2.89 6.21
CA LYS A 38 21.62 4.00 7.18
C LYS A 38 20.48 3.96 8.17
N LEU A 39 19.32 3.38 7.79
CA LEU A 39 18.13 3.38 8.65
C LEU A 39 17.97 2.10 9.48
N THR A 40 18.71 1.02 9.16
CA THR A 40 18.70 -0.21 9.96
C THR A 40 18.97 0.02 11.46
N PRO A 41 19.91 0.89 11.87
CA PRO A 41 20.18 1.14 13.30
C PRO A 41 19.00 1.69 14.11
N ILE A 42 18.02 2.34 13.47
CA ILE A 42 16.82 2.87 14.14
C ILE A 42 15.58 1.98 13.96
N ALA A 43 15.70 0.85 13.25
CA ALA A 43 14.60 -0.07 13.03
C ALA A 43 14.33 -0.92 14.27
N LYS A 44 13.05 -0.98 14.68
CA LYS A 44 12.63 -1.84 15.80
C LYS A 44 12.47 -3.28 15.31
N THR A 45 13.11 -4.23 15.99
CA THR A 45 12.96 -5.65 15.69
C THR A 45 11.55 -6.15 16.04
N LEU A 46 11.14 -7.24 15.39
CA LEU A 46 9.93 -7.94 15.81
C LEU A 46 10.19 -8.66 17.13
N GLY A 47 9.28 -8.50 18.09
CA GLY A 47 9.28 -9.31 19.31
C GLY A 47 8.85 -10.74 19.03
N LYS A 48 8.88 -11.59 20.06
CA LYS A 48 8.28 -12.93 19.98
C LYS A 48 6.75 -12.77 19.82
N PRO A 49 6.12 -13.39 18.80
CA PRO A 49 4.68 -13.26 18.61
C PRO A 49 3.93 -13.93 19.77
N GLY A 50 2.81 -13.31 20.18
CA GLY A 50 1.83 -13.94 21.06
C GLY A 50 1.08 -15.08 20.36
N PRO A 51 0.34 -15.93 21.10
CA PRO A 51 -0.31 -17.11 20.53
C PRO A 51 -1.32 -16.81 19.42
N SER A 52 -1.97 -15.65 19.45
CA SER A 52 -2.98 -15.22 18.48
C SER A 52 -2.43 -14.29 17.39
N ASP A 53 -1.13 -14.00 17.40
CA ASP A 53 -0.48 -13.10 16.46
C ASP A 53 -0.23 -13.80 15.13
N TRP A 54 -0.04 -13.02 14.06
CA TRP A 54 0.10 -13.50 12.70
C TRP A 54 1.25 -14.52 12.57
N LEU A 55 2.45 -14.16 13.03
CA LEU A 55 3.64 -15.02 12.88
C LEU A 55 3.65 -16.25 13.79
N ALA A 56 2.74 -16.36 14.76
CA ALA A 56 2.53 -17.60 15.51
C ALA A 56 1.67 -18.62 14.73
N ASN A 57 0.83 -18.13 13.81
CA ASN A 57 -0.17 -18.93 13.10
C ASN A 57 0.17 -19.08 11.60
N HIS A 58 1.05 -18.23 11.06
CA HIS A 58 1.44 -18.20 9.66
C HIS A 58 2.96 -18.18 9.54
N ARG A 59 3.52 -19.20 8.87
CA ARG A 59 4.96 -19.28 8.61
C ARG A 59 5.29 -18.45 7.36
N GLU A 60 6.04 -17.37 7.55
CA GLU A 60 6.48 -16.49 6.48
C GLU A 60 8.00 -16.37 6.44
N ALA A 61 8.59 -16.62 5.28
CA ALA A 61 10.04 -16.46 5.08
C ALA A 61 10.47 -14.98 4.98
N GLY A 62 9.51 -14.07 4.81
CA GLY A 62 9.77 -12.69 4.45
C GLY A 62 10.25 -12.54 3.00
N GLN A 63 10.66 -11.32 2.67
CA GLN A 63 11.12 -10.96 1.33
C GLN A 63 12.27 -9.95 1.45
N THR A 64 13.47 -10.33 1.05
CA THR A 64 14.62 -9.43 0.91
C THR A 64 14.43 -8.48 -0.28
N PHE A 65 15.26 -7.43 -0.36
CA PHE A 65 15.26 -6.56 -1.54
C PHE A 65 15.61 -7.32 -2.84
N ALA A 66 16.60 -8.22 -2.80
CA ALA A 66 16.99 -9.00 -3.97
C ALA A 66 15.84 -9.90 -4.48
N GLN A 67 15.15 -10.59 -3.57
CA GLN A 67 13.96 -11.39 -3.92
C GLN A 67 12.83 -10.52 -4.46
N TYR A 68 12.65 -9.32 -3.93
CA TYR A 68 11.66 -8.37 -4.42
C TYR A 68 11.92 -7.97 -5.88
N VAL A 69 13.16 -7.59 -6.21
CA VAL A 69 13.55 -7.25 -7.59
C VAL A 69 13.40 -8.46 -8.52
N GLN A 70 13.82 -9.65 -8.07
CA GLN A 70 13.70 -10.90 -8.84
C GLN A 70 12.24 -11.29 -9.11
N ALA A 71 11.30 -10.90 -8.25
CA ALA A 71 9.87 -11.16 -8.43
C ALA A 71 9.24 -10.34 -9.57
N ASN A 72 9.98 -9.44 -10.21
CA ASN A 72 9.51 -8.52 -11.24
C ASN A 72 8.26 -7.75 -10.79
N PRO A 73 8.42 -6.85 -9.82
CA PRO A 73 7.29 -6.24 -9.13
C PRO A 73 6.50 -5.31 -10.06
N VAL A 74 5.20 -5.14 -9.77
CA VAL A 74 4.43 -4.04 -10.36
C VAL A 74 5.12 -2.73 -9.99
N ARG A 75 5.53 -1.96 -11.00
CA ARG A 75 6.35 -0.77 -10.82
C ARG A 75 5.70 0.46 -11.44
N LYS A 76 5.78 1.58 -10.73
CA LYS A 76 5.42 2.89 -11.27
C LYS A 76 6.19 3.15 -12.56
N SER A 77 5.51 3.67 -13.57
CA SER A 77 6.10 4.02 -14.86
C SER A 77 5.23 5.04 -15.59
N GLU A 78 5.68 5.52 -16.75
CA GLU A 78 4.87 6.39 -17.63
C GLU A 78 3.52 5.77 -18.02
N ARG A 79 3.44 4.43 -18.03
CA ARG A 79 2.21 3.67 -18.27
C ARG A 79 1.37 3.46 -17.02
N LEU A 80 1.99 3.34 -15.85
CA LEU A 80 1.33 3.03 -14.57
C LEU A 80 1.60 4.16 -13.58
N LYS A 81 0.72 5.16 -13.54
CA LYS A 81 1.03 6.47 -12.92
C LYS A 81 -0.07 7.08 -12.06
N THR A 82 -1.25 6.45 -11.99
CA THR A 82 -2.39 6.98 -11.23
C THR A 82 -2.99 5.89 -10.34
N MET A 83 -3.39 6.22 -9.13
CA MET A 83 -4.26 5.36 -8.31
C MET A 83 -5.71 5.80 -8.45
N TYR A 84 -6.60 4.82 -8.59
CA TYR A 84 -8.02 5.06 -8.72
C TYR A 84 -8.79 4.42 -7.58
N LEU A 85 -9.82 5.10 -7.09
CA LEU A 85 -10.75 4.61 -6.10
C LEU A 85 -12.15 4.38 -6.69
N CYS A 86 -12.76 3.26 -6.34
CA CYS A 86 -14.19 2.99 -6.45
C CYS A 86 -14.79 3.09 -5.05
N LEU A 87 -15.62 4.09 -4.79
CA LEU A 87 -16.28 4.22 -3.50
C LEU A 87 -17.57 3.40 -3.51
N ILE A 88 -17.79 2.55 -2.50
CA ILE A 88 -18.96 1.68 -2.42
C ILE A 88 -19.72 1.96 -1.12
N GLY A 89 -20.99 2.33 -1.25
CA GLY A 89 -21.87 2.70 -0.15
C GLY A 89 -21.85 4.18 0.20
N ASP A 90 -22.61 4.50 1.25
CA ASP A 90 -22.75 5.86 1.76
C ASP A 90 -21.71 6.14 2.83
N PHE A 91 -21.19 7.36 2.84
CA PHE A 91 -20.18 7.82 3.78
C PHE A 91 -20.71 9.01 4.55
N THR A 92 -20.52 9.00 5.88
CA THR A 92 -20.80 10.18 6.71
C THR A 92 -19.81 11.32 6.39
N PRO A 93 -20.10 12.57 6.77
CA PRO A 93 -19.15 13.68 6.58
C PRO A 93 -17.75 13.41 7.18
N ASP A 94 -17.68 12.77 8.35
CA ASP A 94 -16.40 12.42 8.97
C ASP A 94 -15.69 11.27 8.25
N GLN A 95 -16.43 10.29 7.72
CA GLN A 95 -15.84 9.25 6.87
C GLN A 95 -15.32 9.81 5.54
N GLU A 96 -16.01 10.79 4.94
CA GLU A 96 -15.53 11.52 3.77
C GLU A 96 -14.25 12.33 4.10
N ARG A 97 -14.15 12.89 5.31
CA ARG A 97 -12.91 13.54 5.79
C ARG A 97 -11.77 12.52 5.91
N VAL A 98 -12.02 11.34 6.50
CA VAL A 98 -11.03 10.25 6.55
C VAL A 98 -10.59 9.81 5.15
N LEU A 99 -11.53 9.67 4.21
CA LEU A 99 -11.25 9.33 2.82
C LEU A 99 -10.32 10.36 2.16
N LYS A 100 -10.61 11.65 2.29
CA LYS A 100 -9.79 12.72 1.70
C LYS A 100 -8.34 12.67 2.20
N LEU A 101 -8.16 12.53 3.51
CA LEU A 101 -6.82 12.41 4.11
C LEU A 101 -6.12 11.11 3.70
N THR A 102 -6.87 10.01 3.55
CA THR A 102 -6.34 8.74 3.04
C THR A 102 -5.87 8.83 1.60
N MET A 103 -6.62 9.54 0.74
CA MET A 103 -6.21 9.79 -0.65
C MET A 103 -4.94 10.64 -0.72
N GLU A 104 -4.83 11.69 0.09
CA GLU A 104 -3.61 12.50 0.17
C GLU A 104 -2.42 11.65 0.65
N TYR A 105 -2.58 10.90 1.73
CA TYR A 105 -1.54 10.03 2.27
C TYR A 105 -1.06 8.98 1.26
N LEU A 106 -1.97 8.28 0.59
CA LEU A 106 -1.61 7.33 -0.48
C LEU A 106 -0.86 8.01 -1.63
N GLY A 107 -1.27 9.24 -1.98
CA GLY A 107 -0.60 10.01 -3.01
C GLY A 107 0.84 10.37 -2.65
N LEU A 108 1.11 10.63 -1.37
CA LEU A 108 2.45 10.84 -0.84
C LEU A 108 3.25 9.54 -0.77
N VAL A 109 2.70 8.48 -0.16
CA VAL A 109 3.40 7.19 0.03
C VAL A 109 3.76 6.54 -1.31
N TYR A 110 2.88 6.60 -2.30
CA TYR A 110 3.08 5.97 -3.60
C TYR A 110 3.50 6.95 -4.70
N THR A 111 3.61 8.23 -4.38
CA THR A 111 4.05 9.30 -5.29
C THR A 111 3.29 9.33 -6.61
N VAL A 112 1.98 9.10 -6.56
CA VAL A 112 1.08 9.11 -7.72
C VAL A 112 -0.21 9.83 -7.37
N PRO A 113 -0.87 10.51 -8.31
CA PRO A 113 -2.19 11.08 -8.06
C PRO A 113 -3.19 9.99 -7.66
N VAL A 114 -4.05 10.30 -6.70
CA VAL A 114 -5.17 9.44 -6.27
C VAL A 114 -6.48 10.10 -6.70
N LYS A 115 -7.30 9.39 -7.48
CA LYS A 115 -8.55 9.92 -8.04
C LYS A 115 -9.73 9.02 -7.70
N VAL A 116 -10.89 9.60 -7.43
CA VAL A 116 -12.13 8.84 -7.41
C VAL A 116 -12.54 8.59 -8.87
N HIS A 117 -12.58 7.33 -9.27
CA HIS A 117 -13.03 6.93 -10.60
C HIS A 117 -14.55 6.84 -10.66
N ARG A 118 -15.18 6.25 -9.63
CA ARG A 118 -16.64 6.13 -9.53
C ARG A 118 -17.12 5.99 -8.09
N ARG A 119 -18.41 6.25 -7.90
CA ARG A 119 -19.16 5.99 -6.66
C ARG A 119 -20.30 5.03 -7.00
N LEU A 120 -20.43 3.95 -6.23
CA LEU A 120 -21.48 2.94 -6.35
C LEU A 120 -22.25 2.87 -5.05
N SER A 121 -23.58 2.84 -5.13
CA SER A 121 -24.40 2.50 -3.98
C SER A 121 -24.36 0.99 -3.71
N LEU A 122 -24.61 0.59 -2.46
CA LEU A 122 -24.57 -0.81 -2.03
C LEU A 122 -25.63 -1.68 -2.71
N ASP A 123 -26.72 -1.10 -3.22
CA ASP A 123 -27.75 -1.79 -3.99
C ASP A 123 -27.22 -2.38 -5.31
N LYS A 124 -26.06 -1.91 -5.79
CA LYS A 124 -25.39 -2.45 -6.98
C LYS A 124 -24.60 -3.72 -6.70
N ILE A 125 -24.41 -4.09 -5.44
CA ILE A 125 -23.86 -5.39 -5.05
C ILE A 125 -25.04 -6.37 -4.94
N PRO A 126 -25.05 -7.50 -5.67
CA PRO A 126 -26.18 -8.40 -5.70
C PRO A 126 -26.29 -9.19 -4.38
N ASP A 127 -27.44 -9.83 -4.15
CA ASP A 127 -27.71 -10.52 -2.88
C ASP A 127 -26.75 -11.68 -2.62
N GLU A 128 -26.34 -12.43 -3.65
CA GLU A 128 -25.35 -13.51 -3.53
C GLU A 128 -23.95 -13.04 -3.13
N ALA A 129 -23.67 -11.74 -3.30
CA ALA A 129 -22.42 -11.11 -2.89
C ALA A 129 -22.57 -10.29 -1.58
N ARG A 130 -23.70 -10.48 -0.88
CA ARG A 130 -23.99 -9.88 0.42
C ARG A 130 -24.31 -10.96 1.43
N ARG A 131 -24.02 -10.70 2.69
CA ARG A 131 -24.49 -11.55 3.80
C ARG A 131 -24.71 -10.73 5.06
N THR A 132 -25.43 -11.34 6.00
CA THR A 132 -25.43 -10.94 7.40
C THR A 132 -24.56 -11.91 8.16
N HIS A 133 -23.55 -11.43 8.89
CA HIS A 133 -22.67 -12.28 9.68
C HIS A 133 -23.50 -13.11 10.68
N PRO A 134 -23.39 -14.46 10.69
CA PRO A 134 -24.35 -15.32 11.38
C PRO A 134 -24.39 -15.10 12.89
N SER A 135 -23.26 -14.71 13.50
CA SER A 135 -23.16 -14.51 14.95
C SER A 135 -23.19 -13.05 15.39
N TRP A 136 -22.91 -12.10 14.49
CA TRP A 136 -22.69 -10.69 14.86
C TRP A 136 -23.73 -9.75 14.26
N GLY A 137 -24.47 -10.19 13.23
CA GLY A 137 -25.47 -9.36 12.58
C GLY A 137 -24.90 -8.29 11.63
N ASP A 138 -23.58 -8.19 11.49
CA ASP A 138 -22.92 -7.25 10.58
C ASP A 138 -23.29 -7.54 9.12
N LYS A 139 -23.72 -6.52 8.38
CA LYS A 139 -23.93 -6.62 6.93
C LYS A 139 -22.59 -6.54 6.22
N GLN A 140 -22.30 -7.55 5.41
CA GLN A 140 -21.01 -7.74 4.74
C GLN A 140 -21.19 -7.84 3.23
N ILE A 141 -20.18 -7.36 2.50
CA ILE A 141 -20.03 -7.58 1.06
C ILE A 141 -18.84 -8.49 0.76
N LEU A 142 -18.98 -9.34 -0.25
CA LEU A 142 -17.97 -10.31 -0.66
C LEU A 142 -16.83 -9.63 -1.42
N THR A 143 -15.61 -9.71 -0.90
CA THR A 143 -14.43 -9.05 -1.51
C THR A 143 -14.12 -9.57 -2.91
N THR A 144 -14.25 -10.87 -3.16
CA THR A 144 -13.98 -11.47 -4.47
C THR A 144 -14.93 -10.96 -5.54
N TYR A 145 -16.21 -10.75 -5.20
CA TYR A 145 -17.16 -10.09 -6.10
C TYR A 145 -16.75 -8.65 -6.41
N VAL A 146 -16.37 -7.88 -5.38
CA VAL A 146 -15.89 -6.50 -5.57
C VAL A 146 -14.66 -6.47 -6.47
N LEU A 147 -13.68 -7.33 -6.24
CA LEU A 147 -12.47 -7.36 -7.06
C LEU A 147 -12.78 -7.79 -8.51
N ASP A 148 -13.53 -8.87 -8.70
CA ASP A 148 -13.60 -9.57 -9.99
C ASP A 148 -14.74 -9.09 -10.89
N ARG A 149 -15.85 -8.66 -10.28
CA ARG A 149 -17.05 -8.25 -10.99
C ARG A 149 -17.26 -6.74 -10.98
N VAL A 150 -16.74 -6.06 -9.97
CA VAL A 150 -16.87 -4.61 -9.85
C VAL A 150 -15.60 -3.96 -10.43
N LEU A 151 -14.41 -4.22 -9.88
CA LEU A 151 -13.19 -3.48 -10.28
C LEU A 151 -12.56 -3.97 -11.59
N ALA A 152 -12.34 -5.27 -11.76
CA ALA A 152 -11.59 -5.81 -12.90
C ALA A 152 -12.11 -5.35 -14.28
N PRO A 153 -13.43 -5.32 -14.55
CA PRO A 153 -13.95 -4.93 -15.87
C PRO A 153 -13.72 -3.46 -16.24
N GLU A 154 -13.54 -2.58 -15.26
CA GLU A 154 -13.46 -1.13 -15.46
C GLU A 154 -12.11 -0.53 -15.04
N ARG A 155 -11.10 -1.37 -14.80
CA ARG A 155 -9.78 -0.89 -14.36
C ARG A 155 -9.17 0.05 -15.42
N PRO A 156 -8.91 1.33 -15.10
CA PRO A 156 -8.27 2.24 -16.05
C PRO A 156 -6.92 1.71 -16.52
N GLU A 157 -6.57 1.94 -17.79
CA GLU A 157 -5.34 1.40 -18.37
C GLU A 157 -4.07 1.89 -17.64
N ASP A 158 -4.07 3.17 -17.23
CA ASP A 158 -2.95 3.82 -16.56
C ASP A 158 -2.89 3.61 -15.04
N ALA A 159 -3.80 2.79 -14.49
CA ALA A 159 -3.94 2.57 -13.07
C ALA A 159 -2.73 1.83 -12.49
N LEU A 160 -1.89 2.47 -11.69
CA LEU A 160 -0.92 1.73 -10.85
C LEU A 160 -1.66 0.77 -9.91
N ALA A 161 -2.79 1.23 -9.35
CA ALA A 161 -3.75 0.42 -8.61
C ALA A 161 -5.17 0.93 -8.86
N TYR A 162 -6.14 0.02 -8.90
CA TYR A 162 -7.56 0.34 -8.83
C TYR A 162 -8.19 -0.33 -7.63
N LEU A 163 -8.71 0.49 -6.73
CA LEU A 163 -8.99 0.09 -5.37
C LEU A 163 -10.43 0.41 -4.99
N ALA A 164 -11.12 -0.49 -4.31
CA ALA A 164 -12.41 -0.19 -3.70
C ALA A 164 -12.22 0.30 -2.26
N PHE A 165 -12.92 1.37 -1.90
CA PHE A 165 -13.09 1.80 -0.52
C PHE A 165 -14.57 1.74 -0.16
N THR A 166 -14.90 1.08 0.94
CA THR A 166 -16.30 0.86 1.33
C THR A 166 -16.55 1.21 2.79
N SER A 167 -17.75 1.70 3.07
CA SER A 167 -18.28 1.86 4.43
C SER A 167 -18.91 0.57 4.98
N SER A 168 -19.09 -0.46 4.16
CA SER A 168 -19.61 -1.77 4.57
C SER A 168 -18.52 -2.73 5.01
N ASP A 169 -18.88 -3.68 5.86
CA ASP A 169 -17.95 -4.72 6.30
C ASP A 169 -17.60 -5.69 5.15
N LEU A 170 -16.41 -6.30 5.22
CA LEU A 170 -15.88 -7.14 4.15
C LEU A 170 -15.71 -8.58 4.60
N TRP A 171 -15.97 -9.51 3.69
CA TRP A 171 -15.77 -10.94 3.91
C TRP A 171 -15.14 -11.61 2.69
N PRO A 172 -14.11 -12.47 2.84
CA PRO A 172 -13.39 -13.05 1.70
C PRO A 172 -13.92 -14.39 1.19
N GLY A 173 -14.94 -14.98 1.83
CA GLY A 173 -15.42 -16.33 1.49
C GLY A 173 -15.32 -17.32 2.65
N GLU A 174 -15.65 -18.58 2.37
CA GLU A 174 -15.90 -19.60 3.40
C GLU A 174 -14.81 -19.69 4.49
N LYS A 175 -15.25 -19.88 5.74
CA LYS A 175 -14.45 -20.01 6.98
C LYS A 175 -13.84 -18.74 7.56
N TRP A 176 -14.03 -17.58 6.94
CA TRP A 176 -13.57 -16.30 7.49
C TRP A 176 -14.72 -15.48 8.11
N ASN A 177 -14.43 -14.78 9.20
CA ASN A 177 -15.38 -13.84 9.83
C ASN A 177 -15.45 -12.53 9.04
N PHE A 178 -14.29 -11.90 8.79
CA PHE A 178 -14.16 -10.65 8.03
C PHE A 178 -12.70 -10.44 7.61
N VAL A 179 -12.44 -9.42 6.79
CA VAL A 179 -11.10 -8.86 6.54
C VAL A 179 -11.16 -7.33 6.56
N PHE A 180 -10.06 -6.66 6.89
CA PHE A 180 -9.99 -5.20 6.76
C PHE A 180 -9.81 -4.74 5.31
N GLY A 181 -9.15 -5.58 4.52
CA GLY A 181 -8.97 -5.41 3.09
C GLY A 181 -8.46 -6.70 2.43
N GLN A 182 -8.37 -6.66 1.10
CA GLN A 182 -7.82 -7.73 0.29
C GLN A 182 -7.30 -7.17 -1.04
N ALA A 183 -6.13 -7.63 -1.48
CA ALA A 183 -5.54 -7.26 -2.77
C ALA A 183 -5.30 -8.47 -3.69
N LYS A 184 -5.42 -8.24 -5.00
CA LYS A 184 -4.95 -9.13 -6.07
C LYS A 184 -3.75 -8.50 -6.76
N LEU A 185 -2.56 -8.87 -6.27
CA LEU A 185 -1.27 -8.26 -6.62
C LEU A 185 -1.09 -8.00 -8.13
N ARG A 186 -1.09 -9.06 -8.93
CA ARG A 186 -0.81 -8.97 -10.39
C ARG A 186 -1.96 -8.33 -11.17
N GLU A 187 -3.16 -8.35 -10.62
CA GLU A 187 -4.33 -7.71 -11.23
C GLU A 187 -4.41 -6.22 -10.88
N ARG A 188 -3.56 -5.71 -9.98
CA ARG A 188 -3.55 -4.31 -9.51
C ARG A 188 -4.87 -3.87 -8.89
N LEU A 189 -5.57 -4.82 -8.27
CA LEU A 189 -6.88 -4.60 -7.65
C LEU A 189 -6.77 -4.75 -6.14
N GLY A 190 -7.55 -3.97 -5.41
CA GLY A 190 -7.66 -4.12 -3.96
C GLY A 190 -8.97 -3.58 -3.44
N VAL A 191 -9.34 -3.96 -2.22
CA VAL A 191 -10.50 -3.44 -1.51
C VAL A 191 -10.15 -3.29 -0.04
N TRP A 192 -10.58 -2.20 0.60
CA TRP A 192 -10.55 -2.08 2.06
C TRP A 192 -11.79 -1.36 2.59
N SER A 193 -12.04 -1.55 3.89
CA SER A 193 -13.21 -1.02 4.57
C SER A 193 -12.86 -0.16 5.78
N ILE A 194 -13.63 0.91 5.96
CA ILE A 194 -13.60 1.73 7.18
C ILE A 194 -14.50 1.18 8.30
N TYR A 195 -15.40 0.24 7.99
CA TYR A 195 -16.48 -0.21 8.90
C TYR A 195 -15.98 -0.60 10.30
N ARG A 196 -14.85 -1.32 10.38
CA ARG A 196 -14.29 -1.80 11.65
C ARG A 196 -13.22 -0.88 12.25
N ASN A 197 -12.95 0.29 11.66
CA ASN A 197 -11.85 1.17 12.08
C ASN A 197 -12.19 2.08 13.27
N GLY A 198 -13.45 2.07 13.70
CA GLY A 198 -13.97 2.93 14.76
C GLY A 198 -14.92 3.98 14.19
N ASP A 199 -15.59 4.72 15.08
CA ASP A 199 -16.54 5.77 14.71
C ASP A 199 -15.82 7.13 14.67
N PRO A 200 -15.56 7.68 13.47
CA PRO A 200 -14.86 8.96 13.35
C PRO A 200 -15.73 10.16 13.73
N SER A 201 -17.03 9.98 13.98
CA SER A 201 -17.96 11.06 14.35
C SER A 201 -18.10 11.27 15.86
N LYS A 202 -17.54 10.36 16.66
CA LYS A 202 -17.71 10.36 18.12
C LYS A 202 -16.99 11.53 18.79
N ASP A 203 -15.71 11.68 18.53
CA ASP A 203 -14.83 12.72 19.05
C ASP A 203 -13.52 12.75 18.22
N GLU A 204 -12.67 13.74 18.49
CA GLU A 204 -11.43 13.95 17.72
C GLU A 204 -10.40 12.81 17.92
N ASP A 205 -10.36 12.16 19.09
CA ASP A 205 -9.47 11.02 19.33
C ASP A 205 -9.96 9.78 18.56
N ALA A 206 -11.27 9.55 18.52
CA ALA A 206 -11.91 8.50 17.74
C ALA A 206 -11.72 8.73 16.23
N PHE A 207 -11.81 9.99 15.78
CA PHE A 207 -11.46 10.39 14.41
C PHE A 207 -10.02 10.01 14.07
N ARG A 208 -9.06 10.40 14.90
CA ARG A 208 -7.63 10.11 14.67
C ARG A 208 -7.33 8.61 14.68
N LEU A 209 -7.95 7.86 15.58
CA LEU A 209 -7.81 6.40 15.61
C LEU A 209 -8.35 5.75 14.32
N CYS A 210 -9.54 6.18 13.88
CA CYS A 210 -10.16 5.70 12.65
C CYS A 210 -9.33 6.06 11.42
N LEU A 211 -8.82 7.30 11.36
CA LEU A 211 -7.90 7.76 10.34
C LEU A 211 -6.65 6.88 10.30
N ARG A 212 -5.93 6.75 11.41
CA ARG A 212 -4.69 5.96 11.48
C ARG A 212 -4.89 4.52 11.01
N ARG A 213 -5.96 3.86 11.45
CA ARG A 213 -6.30 2.50 11.01
C ARG A 213 -6.60 2.44 9.51
N THR A 214 -7.31 3.43 8.98
CA THR A 214 -7.65 3.50 7.55
C THR A 214 -6.40 3.76 6.70
N LEU A 215 -5.53 4.68 7.11
CA LEU A 215 -4.23 4.92 6.46
C LEU A 215 -3.38 3.65 6.41
N LYS A 216 -3.34 2.91 7.53
CA LYS A 216 -2.57 1.66 7.63
C LYS A 216 -3.06 0.63 6.63
N THR A 217 -4.35 0.30 6.65
CA THR A 217 -4.91 -0.72 5.76
C THR A 217 -4.74 -0.30 4.31
N ALA A 218 -5.04 0.97 3.98
CA ALA A 218 -4.90 1.48 2.62
C ALA A 218 -3.44 1.36 2.11
N ALA A 219 -2.47 1.78 2.93
CA ALA A 219 -1.05 1.67 2.58
C ALA A 219 -0.61 0.21 2.47
N HIS A 220 -1.03 -0.66 3.39
CA HIS A 220 -0.66 -2.08 3.42
C HIS A 220 -1.14 -2.83 2.16
N GLU A 221 -2.44 -2.76 1.86
CA GLU A 221 -3.03 -3.43 0.69
C GLU A 221 -2.42 -2.92 -0.63
N THR A 222 -2.13 -1.63 -0.68
CA THR A 222 -1.46 -1.03 -1.84
C THR A 222 -0.01 -1.49 -1.96
N GLY A 223 0.68 -1.73 -0.84
CA GLY A 223 2.04 -2.26 -0.82
C GLY A 223 2.08 -3.66 -1.43
N HIS A 224 1.07 -4.49 -1.14
CA HIS A 224 0.89 -5.75 -1.84
C HIS A 224 0.77 -5.58 -3.35
N ILE A 225 -0.01 -4.61 -3.85
CA ILE A 225 -0.10 -4.36 -5.30
C ILE A 225 1.28 -4.10 -5.93
N LEU A 226 2.17 -3.39 -5.23
CA LEU A 226 3.55 -3.18 -5.65
C LEU A 226 4.46 -4.41 -5.45
N THR A 227 3.88 -5.58 -5.18
CA THR A 227 4.53 -6.89 -4.99
C THR A 227 5.35 -7.00 -3.70
N ILE A 228 5.07 -6.15 -2.72
CA ILE A 228 5.70 -6.23 -1.39
C ILE A 228 4.95 -7.29 -0.58
N GLN A 229 5.66 -8.31 -0.12
CA GLN A 229 5.08 -9.34 0.77
C GLN A 229 5.01 -8.82 2.21
N HIS A 230 4.33 -9.58 3.08
CA HIS A 230 4.42 -9.32 4.50
C HIS A 230 5.89 -9.26 4.97
N CYS A 231 6.17 -8.25 5.79
CA CYS A 231 7.49 -8.02 6.33
C CYS A 231 7.68 -8.80 7.62
N THR A 232 8.76 -9.56 7.70
CA THR A 232 9.19 -10.30 8.90
C THR A 232 10.53 -9.80 9.45
N ALA A 233 11.10 -8.75 8.86
CA ALA A 233 12.42 -8.24 9.24
C ALA A 233 12.37 -7.34 10.50
N PHE A 234 11.38 -6.46 10.57
CA PHE A 234 11.24 -5.41 11.59
C PHE A 234 9.77 -5.04 11.78
N GLN A 235 9.47 -4.24 12.80
CA GLN A 235 8.20 -3.54 12.88
C GLN A 235 8.02 -2.64 11.64
N CYS A 236 6.91 -2.81 10.92
CA CYS A 236 6.70 -2.27 9.60
C CYS A 236 5.20 -2.17 9.28
N GLY A 237 4.80 -1.17 8.51
CA GLY A 237 3.45 -1.08 7.93
C GLY A 237 3.06 -2.26 7.02
N MET A 238 4.01 -3.12 6.65
CA MET A 238 3.77 -4.36 5.89
C MET A 238 3.77 -5.62 6.77
N ASN A 239 3.79 -5.54 8.11
CA ASN A 239 3.65 -6.74 8.92
C ASN A 239 2.24 -7.33 8.77
N GLY A 240 2.14 -8.66 8.67
CA GLY A 240 0.84 -9.34 8.74
C GLY A 240 0.19 -9.12 10.11
N SER A 241 -1.14 -9.23 10.17
CA SER A 241 -1.90 -9.07 11.41
C SER A 241 -3.12 -9.99 11.43
N ASN A 242 -3.32 -10.72 12.51
CA ASN A 242 -4.50 -11.56 12.74
C ASN A 242 -5.62 -10.84 13.48
N ASN A 243 -5.28 -9.82 14.26
CA ASN A 243 -6.22 -9.15 15.14
C ASN A 243 -5.97 -7.64 15.23
N ARG A 244 -6.96 -6.91 15.76
CA ARG A 244 -6.91 -5.45 15.85
C ARG A 244 -5.81 -4.94 16.79
N PRO A 245 -5.64 -5.46 18.02
CA PRO A 245 -4.53 -5.07 18.88
C PRO A 245 -3.15 -5.22 18.24
N GLU A 246 -2.90 -6.36 17.58
CA GLU A 246 -1.66 -6.60 16.84
C GLU A 246 -1.47 -5.55 15.74
N SER A 247 -2.47 -5.34 14.90
CA SER A 247 -2.43 -4.31 13.85
C SER A 247 -2.21 -2.90 14.42
N ASP A 248 -2.87 -2.52 15.51
CA ASP A 248 -2.74 -1.19 16.10
C ASP A 248 -1.32 -0.93 16.65
N SER A 249 -0.67 -1.97 17.19
CA SER A 249 0.69 -1.92 17.76
C SER A 249 1.80 -1.68 16.74
N GLN A 250 1.55 -2.02 15.47
CA GLN A 250 2.52 -1.86 14.39
C GLN A 250 2.61 -0.38 13.95
N PRO A 251 3.69 0.06 13.28
CA PRO A 251 3.79 1.42 12.76
C PRO A 251 3.01 1.60 11.45
N LEU A 252 2.81 2.85 10.99
CA LEU A 252 2.45 3.12 9.59
C LEU A 252 3.66 3.06 8.64
N HIS A 253 4.84 3.46 9.12
CA HIS A 253 6.02 3.57 8.28
C HIS A 253 6.52 2.21 7.79
N PHE A 254 7.17 2.22 6.62
CA PHE A 254 7.91 1.06 6.15
C PHE A 254 9.26 0.98 6.85
N CYS A 255 9.63 -0.22 7.32
CA CYS A 255 10.96 -0.46 7.85
C CYS A 255 12.02 -0.30 6.75
N PRO A 256 13.32 -0.21 7.06
CA PRO A 256 14.37 0.06 6.08
C PRO A 256 14.38 -0.90 4.88
N VAL A 257 14.08 -2.19 5.10
CA VAL A 257 13.99 -3.20 4.03
C VAL A 257 12.83 -2.89 3.07
N CYS A 258 11.64 -2.60 3.59
CA CYS A 258 10.48 -2.28 2.75
C CYS A 258 10.57 -0.88 2.15
N LEU A 259 11.15 0.07 2.87
CA LEU A 259 11.36 1.43 2.39
C LEU A 259 12.35 1.45 1.22
N ARG A 260 13.42 0.64 1.26
CA ARG A 260 14.30 0.44 0.09
C ARG A 260 13.53 -0.02 -1.14
N LYS A 261 12.65 -1.02 -0.99
CA LYS A 261 11.79 -1.52 -2.10
C LYS A 261 10.92 -0.41 -2.66
N VAL A 262 10.29 0.38 -1.79
CA VAL A 262 9.41 1.49 -2.17
C VAL A 262 10.20 2.59 -2.88
N CYS A 263 11.32 3.07 -2.31
CA CYS A 263 12.16 4.09 -2.93
C CYS A 263 12.68 3.66 -4.31
N TRP A 264 13.12 2.41 -4.43
CA TRP A 264 13.56 1.84 -5.70
C TRP A 264 12.43 1.71 -6.73
N ASN A 265 11.25 1.24 -6.31
CA ASN A 265 10.09 1.06 -7.18
C ASN A 265 9.64 2.41 -7.75
N LEU A 266 9.45 3.39 -6.86
CA LEU A 266 8.89 4.69 -7.17
C LEU A 266 9.90 5.67 -7.79
N ARG A 267 11.20 5.34 -7.71
CA ARG A 267 12.33 6.16 -8.21
C ARG A 267 12.38 7.55 -7.56
N VAL A 268 12.16 7.59 -6.25
CA VAL A 268 12.10 8.82 -5.47
C VAL A 268 13.44 9.12 -4.81
N GLU A 269 13.71 10.39 -4.57
CA GLU A 269 14.80 10.81 -3.68
C GLU A 269 14.33 10.60 -2.22
N PRO A 270 15.03 9.78 -1.41
CA PRO A 270 14.56 9.41 -0.08
C PRO A 270 14.34 10.56 0.90
N VAL A 271 15.20 11.58 0.92
CA VAL A 271 15.10 12.70 1.89
C VAL A 271 13.85 13.53 1.63
N GLU A 272 13.61 13.93 0.38
CA GLU A 272 12.42 14.67 -0.04
C GLU A 272 11.15 13.85 0.19
N TYR A 273 11.17 12.57 -0.19
CA TYR A 273 10.07 11.64 0.02
C TYR A 273 9.67 11.53 1.50
N LEU A 274 10.63 11.23 2.38
CA LEU A 274 10.36 11.09 3.82
C LEU A 274 9.98 12.42 4.47
N THR A 275 10.54 13.54 4.01
CA THR A 275 10.15 14.88 4.47
C THR A 275 8.68 15.19 4.16
N SER A 276 8.18 14.75 2.99
CA SER A 276 6.77 14.94 2.64
C SER A 276 5.84 14.16 3.57
N LEU A 277 6.21 12.92 3.92
CA LEU A 277 5.46 12.07 4.85
C LEU A 277 5.53 12.60 6.28
N GLU A 278 6.68 13.11 6.71
CA GLU A 278 6.85 13.76 8.01
C GLU A 278 5.87 14.92 8.18
N LYS A 279 5.81 15.82 7.19
CA LYS A 279 4.92 16.99 7.22
C LYS A 279 3.46 16.60 7.31
N PHE A 280 3.04 15.59 6.54
CA PHE A 280 1.68 15.07 6.61
C PHE A 280 1.39 14.49 8.00
N CYS A 281 2.23 13.58 8.50
CA CYS A 281 2.04 12.95 9.79
C CYS A 281 2.03 13.98 10.94
N ARG A 282 2.90 14.99 10.88
CA ARG A 282 2.94 16.09 11.85
C ARG A 282 1.63 16.88 11.87
N ARG A 283 1.12 17.24 10.68
CA ARG A 283 -0.13 18.00 10.51
C ARG A 283 -1.34 17.23 11.04
N GLU A 284 -1.39 15.93 10.79
CA GLU A 284 -2.48 15.04 11.23
C GLU A 284 -2.27 14.44 12.63
N MET A 285 -1.29 14.95 13.40
CA MET A 285 -0.99 14.51 14.78
C MET A 285 -0.66 13.01 14.92
N LEU A 286 -0.09 12.42 13.88
CA LEU A 286 0.52 11.08 13.87
C LEU A 286 1.98 11.20 14.35
N THR A 287 2.15 11.56 15.63
CA THR A 287 3.43 12.03 16.18
C THR A 287 4.53 10.98 16.11
N ASP A 288 4.24 9.72 16.44
CA ASP A 288 5.23 8.63 16.41
C ASP A 288 5.77 8.42 15.00
N GLU A 289 4.89 8.45 14.00
CA GLU A 289 5.27 8.35 12.60
C GLU A 289 6.06 9.59 12.13
N ALA A 290 5.63 10.80 12.49
CA ALA A 290 6.31 12.04 12.13
C ALA A 290 7.75 12.07 12.72
N ASP A 291 7.91 11.64 13.96
CA ASP A 291 9.21 11.60 14.63
C ASP A 291 10.14 10.58 13.99
N TRP A 292 9.62 9.40 13.64
CA TRP A 292 10.41 8.40 12.91
C TRP A 292 10.89 8.95 11.55
N TYR A 293 10.01 9.61 10.78
CA TYR A 293 10.39 10.19 9.49
C TYR A 293 11.42 11.31 9.62
N ARG A 294 11.26 12.19 10.62
CA ARG A 294 12.24 13.24 10.93
C ARG A 294 13.62 12.65 11.22
N ASP A 295 13.69 11.61 12.05
CA ASP A 295 14.97 11.03 12.45
C ASP A 295 15.61 10.24 11.31
N ALA A 296 14.79 9.57 10.47
CA ALA A 296 15.26 8.95 9.23
C ALA A 296 15.84 9.98 8.25
N VAL A 297 15.19 11.13 8.05
CA VAL A 297 15.70 12.23 7.22
C VAL A 297 17.07 12.71 7.70
N LYS A 298 17.23 12.94 9.01
CA LYS A 298 18.51 13.37 9.59
C LYS A 298 19.63 12.37 9.31
N LEU A 299 19.37 11.07 9.47
CA LEU A 299 20.38 10.03 9.24
C LEU A 299 20.78 9.93 7.76
N LEU A 300 19.84 10.09 6.84
CA LEU A 300 20.14 10.02 5.41
C LEU A 300 21.01 11.19 4.93
N GLN A 301 20.88 12.35 5.57
CA GLN A 301 21.63 13.58 5.26
C GLN A 301 23.06 13.63 5.83
N GLN A 302 23.40 12.77 6.80
CA GLN A 302 24.74 12.65 7.39
C GLN A 302 25.67 11.83 6.50
#